data_AF-A0A6C8GRD1-F1
#
_entry.id   AF-A0A6C8GRD1-F1
#
_cell.length_a   1.000
_cell.length_b   1.000
_cell.length_c   1.000
_cell.angle_alpha   90.00
_cell.angle_beta   90.00
_cell.angle_gamma   90.00
#
_symmetry.space_group_name_H-M   'P 1'
#
loop_
_entity.id
_entity.type
_entity.pdbx_description
1 polymer ?
#
loop_
_entity_poly.entity_id
_entity_poly.type
_entity_poly.pdbx_seq_one_letter_code
_entity_poly.pdbx_strand_id
1 'polypeptide(L)' 'DRDRNRAVAPLVPAADALVLDSTRLSIEQVIEKALQYARQKLALA' A
#
# COMPACT_ATOMS: atom_id res chain seq x y z
N ASP A 1 -13.18 -8.09 -9.63
CA ASP A 1 -12.90 -7.41 -10.92
C ASP A 1 -13.73 -6.19 -11.23
N ARG A 2 -14.92 -6.00 -10.63
CA ARG A 2 -15.77 -4.82 -10.89
C ARG A 2 -15.07 -3.48 -10.68
N ASP A 3 -14.35 -3.30 -9.56
CA ASP A 3 -13.67 -2.03 -9.26
C ASP A 3 -12.43 -1.78 -10.11
N ARG A 4 -11.73 -2.85 -10.52
CA ARG A 4 -10.55 -2.77 -11.40
C ARG A 4 -10.91 -2.34 -12.81
N ASN A 5 -12.11 -2.67 -13.27
CA ASN A 5 -12.59 -2.42 -14.64
C ASN A 5 -13.44 -1.15 -14.79
N ARG A 6 -13.53 -0.29 -13.75
CA ARG A 6 -14.27 0.98 -13.86
C ARG A 6 -13.56 1.94 -14.83
N ALA A 7 -14.32 2.61 -15.69
CA ALA A 7 -13.78 3.60 -16.63
C ALA A 7 -13.24 4.87 -15.94
N VAL A 8 -13.73 5.19 -14.74
CA VAL A 8 -13.31 6.34 -13.93
C VAL A 8 -12.88 5.83 -12.56
N ALA A 9 -11.74 6.32 -12.06
CA ALA A 9 -11.12 5.90 -10.78
C ALA A 9 -11.08 4.36 -10.59
N PRO A 10 -10.41 3.62 -11.49
CA PRO A 10 -10.24 2.17 -11.35
C PRO A 10 -9.40 1.83 -10.11
N LEU A 11 -9.61 0.64 -9.57
CA LEU A 11 -8.78 0.10 -8.49
C LEU A 11 -7.41 -0.35 -9.04
N VAL A 12 -6.46 0.58 -9.08
CA VAL A 12 -5.08 0.36 -9.51
C VAL A 12 -4.13 1.03 -8.49
N PRO A 13 -3.01 0.39 -8.11
CA PRO A 13 -2.01 1.07 -7.29
C PRO A 13 -1.39 2.25 -8.05
N ALA A 14 -1.04 3.33 -7.34
CA ALA A 14 -0.29 4.42 -7.91
C ALA A 14 1.14 3.98 -8.28
N ALA A 15 1.80 4.71 -9.18
CA ALA A 15 3.15 4.36 -9.67
C ALA A 15 4.21 4.40 -8.56
N ASP A 16 4.00 5.22 -7.53
CA ASP A 16 4.87 5.42 -6.37
C ASP A 16 4.34 4.74 -5.09
N ALA A 17 3.24 3.98 -5.21
CA ALA A 17 2.65 3.30 -4.07
C ALA A 17 3.50 2.10 -3.64
N LEU A 18 3.62 1.92 -2.32
CA LEU A 18 4.07 0.66 -1.75
C LEU A 18 2.91 -0.35 -1.79
N VAL A 19 3.06 -1.40 -2.60
CA VAL A 19 2.14 -2.55 -2.58
C VAL A 19 2.54 -3.47 -1.42
N LEU A 20 1.69 -3.54 -0.39
CA LEU A 20 1.91 -4.38 0.78
C LEU A 20 0.98 -5.60 0.73
N ASP A 21 1.52 -6.75 0.37
CA ASP A 21 0.80 -8.03 0.41
C ASP A 21 0.81 -8.59 1.84
N SER A 22 -0.36 -8.65 2.46
CA SER A 22 -0.56 -9.15 3.82
C SER A 22 -1.06 -10.59 3.90
N THR A 23 -1.09 -11.34 2.79
CA THR A 23 -1.69 -12.70 2.72
C THR A 23 -1.13 -13.65 3.79
N ARG A 24 0.11 -13.43 4.24
CA ARG A 24 0.80 -14.26 5.25
C ARG A 24 1.36 -13.45 6.43
N LEU A 25 0.85 -12.23 6.64
CA LEU A 25 1.32 -11.36 7.72
C LEU A 25 0.28 -11.27 8.83
N SER A 26 0.75 -11.20 10.08
CA SER A 26 -0.12 -10.76 11.18
C SER A 26 -0.43 -9.27 11.06
N ILE A 27 -1.45 -8.82 11.79
CA ILE A 27 -1.85 -7.40 11.81
C ILE A 27 -0.69 -6.53 12.30
N GLU A 28 0.03 -6.96 13.34
CA GLU A 28 1.18 -6.25 13.90
C GLU A 28 2.30 -6.11 12.86
N GLN A 29 2.59 -7.15 12.10
CA GLN A 29 3.60 -7.12 11.04
C GLN A 29 3.22 -6.18 9.89
N VAL A 30 1.92 -6.07 9.56
CA VAL A 30 1.42 -5.11 8.59
C VAL A 30 1.63 -3.68 9.08
N ILE A 31 1.27 -3.40 10.35
CA ILE A 31 1.41 -2.08 10.97
C ILE A 31 2.88 -1.66 11.00
N GLU A 32 3.77 -2.55 11.46
CA GLU A 32 5.20 -2.28 11.54
C GLU A 32 5.77 -1.89 10.17
N LYS A 33 5.49 -2.68 9.13
CA LYS A 33 5.96 -2.42 7.77
C LYS A 33 5.43 -1.11 7.20
N ALA A 34 4.14 -0.80 7.42
CA ALA A 34 3.54 0.44 6.94
C ALA A 34 4.17 1.67 7.62
N LEU A 35 4.34 1.63 8.95
CA LEU A 35 4.94 2.73 9.71
C LEU A 35 6.42 2.91 9.37
N GLN A 36 7.17 1.83 9.17
CA GLN A 36 8.57 1.91 8.76
C GLN A 36 8.69 2.64 7.41
N TYR A 37 7.90 2.26 6.41
CA TYR A 37 7.92 2.90 5.10
C TYR A 37 7.55 4.38 5.18
N ALA A 38 6.50 4.71 5.92
CA ALA A 38 6.07 6.10 6.12
C ALA A 38 7.18 6.94 6.76
N ARG A 39 7.83 6.44 7.82
CA ARG A 39 8.96 7.13 8.47
C ARG A 39 10.13 7.34 7.52
N GLN A 40 10.50 6.33 6.72
CA GLN A 40 11.58 6.46 5.75
C GLN A 40 11.29 7.53 4.71
N LYS A 41 10.06 7.56 4.17
CA LYS A 41 9.65 8.56 3.18
C LYS A 41 9.57 9.97 3.76
N LEU A 42 9.06 10.12 4.99
CA LEU A 42 8.89 11.42 5.65
C LEU A 42 10.19 11.96 6.25
N ALA A 43 11.12 11.10 6.65
CA ALA A 43 12.44 11.52 7.16
C ALA A 43 13.41 11.97 6.06
N LEU A 44 13.11 11.68 4.80
CA LEU A 44 13.83 12.14 3.62
C LEU A 44 13.26 13.45 3.04
N ALA A 45 12.29 14.07 3.73
CA ALA A 45 11.66 15.34 3.35
C ALA A 45 12.17 16.50 4.22
#